data_AF-A0A7W6H9A6-F1
#
_entry.id   AF-A0A7W6H9A6-F1
#
_cell.length_a   1.000
_cell.length_b   1.000
_cell.length_c   1.000
_cell.angle_alpha   90.00
_cell.angle_beta   90.00
_cell.angle_gamma   90.00
#
_symmetry.space_group_name_H-M   'P 1'
#
loop_
_entity.id
_entity.type
_entity.pdbx_description
1 polymer ?
#
loop_
_entity_poly.entity_id
_entity_poly.type
_entity_poly.pdbx_seq_one_letter_code
_entity_poly.pdbx_strand_id
1 'polypeptide(L)'
;MDISSLKRDSKKVEAGEWVGDIPGMEDVRLRVRGLSSPTVAALRSRKERKVSREGRERDGQLKTDVALVIFGEILHEAVLLEWDGITSDGKPLPFDADIAKVWLTDPDFTPFADAVVWAAQVVDKGRAGDQEEVGNGSRRPSRAT
;
A
#
# COMPACT_ATOMS: atom_id res chain seq x y z
N MET A 1 -4.63 -20.34 -18.91
CA MET A 1 -4.06 -19.35 -17.97
C MET A 1 -2.85 -18.75 -18.65
N ASP A 2 -2.84 -17.45 -18.86
CA ASP A 2 -1.74 -16.74 -19.53
C ASP A 2 -0.83 -16.12 -18.46
N ILE A 3 0.48 -16.38 -18.53
CA ILE A 3 1.46 -15.80 -17.59
C ILE A 3 1.53 -14.28 -17.72
N SER A 4 1.17 -13.73 -18.88
CA SER A 4 1.13 -12.30 -19.13
C SER A 4 0.09 -11.59 -18.25
N SER A 5 -1.00 -12.27 -17.88
CA SER A 5 -2.03 -11.73 -16.98
C SER A 5 -1.59 -11.67 -15.52
N LEU A 6 -0.45 -12.27 -15.17
CA LEU A 6 0.16 -12.17 -13.84
C LEU A 6 1.18 -11.03 -13.75
N LYS A 7 1.43 -10.30 -14.85
CA LYS A 7 2.38 -9.21 -14.90
C LYS A 7 1.81 -7.98 -14.18
N ARG A 8 2.35 -7.69 -13.01
CA ARG A 8 2.08 -6.46 -12.26
C ARG A 8 2.71 -5.22 -12.92
N ASP A 9 2.09 -4.06 -12.70
CA ASP A 9 2.69 -2.77 -13.03
C ASP A 9 3.69 -2.35 -11.94
N SER A 10 4.97 -2.67 -12.16
CA SER A 10 6.03 -2.35 -11.21
C SER A 10 6.23 -0.85 -10.99
N LYS A 11 5.81 0.02 -11.93
CA LYS A 11 5.91 1.48 -11.75
C LYS A 11 4.85 1.97 -10.78
N LYS A 12 3.60 1.50 -10.91
CA LYS A 12 2.53 1.81 -9.96
C LYS A 12 2.86 1.30 -8.56
N VAL A 13 3.39 0.08 -8.45
CA VAL A 13 3.83 -0.50 -7.17
C VAL A 13 4.85 0.37 -6.44
N GLU A 14 5.82 0.95 -7.16
CA GLU A 14 6.87 1.80 -6.57
C GLU A 14 6.42 3.26 -6.33
N ALA A 15 5.69 3.86 -7.27
CA ALA A 15 5.24 5.25 -7.16
C ALA A 15 4.07 5.41 -6.18
N GLY A 16 3.30 4.34 -5.99
CA GLY A 16 2.05 4.30 -5.26
C GLY A 16 0.84 4.75 -6.09
N GLU A 17 -0.33 4.30 -5.68
CA GLU A 17 -1.61 4.54 -6.35
C GLU A 17 -2.69 4.86 -5.31
N TRP A 18 -3.67 5.66 -5.70
CA TRP A 18 -4.85 5.92 -4.89
C TRP A 18 -5.80 4.72 -4.94
N VAL A 19 -6.14 4.20 -3.78
CA VAL A 19 -7.06 3.08 -3.57
C VAL A 19 -8.23 3.57 -2.73
N GLY A 20 -9.45 3.40 -3.23
CA GLY A 20 -10.70 3.61 -2.50
C GLY A 20 -11.43 2.29 -2.29
N ASP A 21 -12.71 2.35 -1.91
CA ASP A 21 -13.57 1.19 -1.66
C ASP A 21 -12.93 0.21 -0.66
N ILE A 22 -12.28 0.77 0.36
CA ILE A 22 -11.56 -0.01 1.38
C ILE A 22 -12.61 -0.63 2.31
N PRO A 23 -12.56 -1.95 2.57
CA PRO A 23 -13.53 -2.62 3.43
C PRO A 23 -13.60 -1.97 4.82
N GLY A 24 -14.78 -1.46 5.21
CA GLY A 24 -15.00 -0.77 6.49
C GLY A 24 -14.55 0.70 6.52
N MET A 25 -14.06 1.24 5.39
CA MET A 25 -13.66 2.63 5.20
C MET A 25 -14.01 3.08 3.76
N GLU A 26 -15.23 2.85 3.32
CA GLU A 26 -15.63 2.99 1.91
C GLU A 26 -15.54 4.44 1.39
N ASP A 27 -15.72 5.42 2.27
CA ASP A 27 -15.61 6.86 1.95
C ASP A 27 -14.15 7.36 1.95
N VAL A 28 -13.19 6.52 2.32
CA VAL A 28 -11.77 6.88 2.44
C VAL A 28 -11.00 6.40 1.23
N ARG A 29 -10.06 7.24 0.77
CA ARG A 29 -9.05 6.85 -0.21
C ARG A 29 -7.67 6.95 0.40
N LEU A 30 -6.84 5.95 0.17
CA LEU A 30 -5.46 5.92 0.61
C LEU A 30 -4.53 5.90 -0.60
N ARG A 31 -3.51 6.74 -0.60
CA ARG A 31 -2.42 6.66 -1.58
C ARG A 31 -1.32 5.81 -0.98
N VAL A 32 -1.07 4.65 -1.58
CA VAL A 32 -0.15 3.66 -1.01
C VAL A 32 0.80 3.10 -2.05
N ARG A 33 2.04 2.82 -1.65
CA ARG A 33 2.94 1.92 -2.39
C ARG A 33 2.54 0.47 -2.18
N GLY A 34 2.91 -0.40 -3.11
CA GLY A 34 2.82 -1.84 -2.89
C GLY A 34 3.85 -2.30 -1.86
N LEU A 35 3.49 -3.32 -1.06
CA LEU A 35 4.38 -3.92 -0.06
C LEU A 35 5.60 -4.58 -0.71
N SER A 36 5.45 -5.00 -1.96
CA SER A 36 6.52 -5.62 -2.75
C SER A 36 7.42 -4.63 -3.49
N SER A 37 7.22 -3.32 -3.29
CA SER A 37 8.04 -2.28 -3.91
C SER A 37 9.50 -2.36 -3.44
N PRO A 38 10.48 -2.11 -4.34
CA PRO A 38 11.89 -2.01 -3.97
C PRO A 38 12.16 -1.08 -2.79
N THR A 39 11.47 0.07 -2.71
CA THR A 39 11.62 1.00 -1.59
C THR A 39 11.18 0.40 -0.25
N VAL A 40 10.01 -0.25 -0.21
CA VAL A 40 9.50 -0.90 1.01
C VAL A 40 10.41 -2.06 1.43
N ALA A 41 10.81 -2.91 0.48
CA ALA A 41 11.70 -4.05 0.74
C ALA A 41 13.07 -3.59 1.29
N ALA A 42 13.64 -2.53 0.70
CA ALA A 42 14.91 -1.97 1.16
C ALA A 42 14.78 -1.36 2.57
N LEU A 43 13.69 -0.64 2.86
CA LEU A 43 13.46 -0.08 4.19
C LEU A 43 13.31 -1.17 5.24
N ARG A 44 12.49 -2.19 4.96
CA ARG A 44 12.30 -3.35 5.83
C ARG A 44 13.64 -4.00 6.16
N SER A 45 14.42 -4.38 5.14
CA SER A 45 15.74 -4.99 5.35
C SER A 45 16.68 -4.12 6.18
N ARG A 46 16.64 -2.79 6.02
CA ARG A 46 17.45 -1.87 6.83
C ARG A 46 17.00 -1.85 8.29
N LYS A 47 15.70 -1.79 8.57
CA LYS A 47 15.17 -1.77 9.93
C LYS A 47 15.42 -3.09 10.65
N GLU A 48 15.10 -4.21 10.01
CA GLU A 48 15.32 -5.54 10.59
C GLU A 48 16.80 -5.76 10.94
N ARG A 49 17.75 -5.36 10.06
CA ARG A 49 19.20 -5.47 10.35
C ARG A 49 19.68 -4.61 11.52
N LYS A 50 18.98 -3.52 11.85
CA LYS A 50 19.32 -2.65 12.99
C LYS A 50 18.83 -3.20 14.33
N VAL A 51 17.96 -4.21 14.32
CA VAL A 51 17.45 -4.82 15.55
C VAL A 51 18.59 -5.50 16.31
N SER A 52 18.74 -5.12 17.58
CA SER A 52 19.72 -5.69 18.49
C SER A 52 19.46 -7.18 18.76
N ARG A 53 20.40 -7.86 19.41
CA ARG A 53 20.22 -9.26 19.81
C ARG A 53 19.06 -9.46 20.79
N GLU A 54 18.73 -8.46 21.59
CA GLU A 54 17.63 -8.52 22.56
C GLU A 54 16.25 -8.54 21.90
N GLY A 55 16.12 -7.91 20.73
CA GLY A 55 14.89 -7.92 19.92
C GLY A 55 14.75 -9.17 19.05
N ARG A 56 15.59 -10.19 19.27
CA ARG A 56 15.62 -11.41 18.48
C ARG A 56 15.43 -12.64 19.35
N GLU A 57 14.85 -13.66 18.74
CA GLU A 57 14.79 -15.02 19.27
C GLU A 57 16.16 -15.69 19.20
N ARG A 58 16.31 -16.83 19.90
CA ARG A 58 17.58 -17.56 19.96
C ARG A 58 18.06 -18.05 18.58
N ASP A 59 17.14 -18.32 17.67
CA ASP A 59 17.40 -18.73 16.28
C ASP A 59 17.71 -17.56 15.34
N GLY A 60 17.69 -16.33 15.86
CA GLY A 60 17.96 -15.11 15.10
C GLY A 60 16.74 -14.49 14.44
N GLN A 61 15.54 -15.09 14.54
CA GLN A 61 14.30 -14.45 14.09
C GLN A 61 13.98 -13.22 14.93
N LEU A 62 13.16 -12.30 14.40
CA LEU A 62 12.66 -11.18 15.19
C LEU A 62 11.62 -11.68 16.18
N LYS A 63 11.64 -11.13 17.39
CA LYS A 63 10.51 -11.32 18.31
C LYS A 63 9.26 -10.71 17.70
N THR A 64 8.11 -11.31 17.99
CA THR A 64 6.83 -10.94 17.38
C THR A 64 6.46 -9.47 17.63
N ASP A 65 6.62 -8.98 18.86
CA ASP A 65 6.38 -7.59 19.24
C ASP A 65 7.28 -6.61 18.46
N VAL A 66 8.57 -6.93 18.36
CA VAL A 66 9.54 -6.14 17.60
C VAL A 66 9.19 -6.12 16.11
N ALA A 67 8.77 -7.26 15.55
CA ALA A 67 8.36 -7.37 14.17
C ALA A 67 7.11 -6.51 13.87
N LEU A 68 6.14 -6.50 14.78
CA LEU A 68 4.93 -5.68 14.64
C LEU A 68 5.25 -4.17 14.66
N VAL A 69 6.09 -3.72 15.60
CA VAL A 69 6.53 -2.32 15.67
C VAL A 69 7.24 -1.91 14.37
N ILE A 70 8.21 -2.72 13.92
CA ILE A 70 8.93 -2.46 12.66
C ILE A 70 7.97 -2.41 11.48
N PHE A 71 6.97 -3.29 11.46
CA PHE A 71 5.98 -3.30 10.39
C PHE A 71 5.16 -2.01 10.36
N GLY A 72 4.67 -1.54 11.50
CA GLY A 72 3.99 -0.24 11.61
C GLY A 72 4.85 0.93 11.14
N GLU A 73 6.13 0.95 11.52
CA GLU A 73 7.09 1.96 11.04
C GLU A 73 7.30 1.90 9.52
N ILE A 74 7.34 0.71 8.92
CA ILE A 74 7.45 0.54 7.47
C ILE A 74 6.20 1.07 6.77
N LEU A 75 5.02 0.77 7.32
CA LEU A 75 3.75 1.26 6.79
C LEU A 75 3.76 2.79 6.74
N HIS A 76 4.20 3.42 7.82
CA HIS A 76 4.27 4.87 7.93
C HIS A 76 5.34 5.49 7.01
N GLU A 77 6.56 4.97 7.02
CA GLU A 77 7.69 5.62 6.33
C GLU A 77 7.73 5.36 4.81
N ALA A 78 7.16 4.23 4.35
CA ALA A 78 7.31 3.81 2.96
C ALA A 78 6.01 3.44 2.25
N VAL A 79 4.97 3.00 2.95
CA VAL A 79 3.76 2.47 2.31
C VAL A 79 2.71 3.55 2.14
N LEU A 80 2.23 4.14 3.24
CA LEU A 80 1.22 5.18 3.22
C LEU A 80 1.85 6.51 2.81
N LEU A 81 1.35 7.11 1.73
CA LEU A 81 1.83 8.37 1.20
C LEU A 81 0.91 9.52 1.59
N GLU A 82 -0.38 9.33 1.39
CA GLU A 82 -1.43 10.33 1.60
C GLU A 82 -2.77 9.63 1.90
N TRP A 83 -3.73 10.37 2.45
CA TRP A 83 -5.13 9.95 2.52
C TRP A 83 -6.07 11.08 2.14
N ASP A 84 -7.30 10.71 1.79
CA ASP A 84 -8.42 11.62 1.55
C ASP A 84 -9.70 10.98 2.11
N GLY A 85 -10.65 11.81 2.55
CA GLY A 85 -11.94 11.35 3.10
C GLY A 85 -11.94 11.00 4.60
N ILE A 86 -10.81 11.11 5.31
CA ILE A 86 -10.79 10.93 6.77
C ILE A 86 -11.38 12.16 7.47
N THR A 87 -12.20 11.94 8.49
CA THR A 87 -12.76 13.00 9.34
C THR A 87 -12.48 12.75 10.82
N SER A 88 -12.40 13.84 11.59
CA SER A 88 -12.33 13.82 13.05
C SER A 88 -13.34 14.83 13.58
N ASP A 89 -14.25 14.38 14.44
CA ASP A 89 -15.37 15.17 14.96
C ASP A 89 -16.20 15.88 13.87
N GLY A 90 -16.42 15.18 12.75
CA GLY A 90 -17.17 15.68 11.59
C GLY A 90 -16.43 16.70 10.72
N LYS A 91 -15.13 16.95 10.98
CA LYS A 91 -14.30 17.85 10.17
C LYS A 91 -13.31 17.05 9.33
N PRO A 92 -13.05 17.44 8.08
CA PRO A 92 -12.00 16.83 7.27
C PRO A 92 -10.66 16.88 8.01
N LEU A 93 -10.00 15.72 8.13
CA LEU A 93 -8.67 15.61 8.69
C LEU A 93 -7.68 15.44 7.54
N PRO A 94 -6.95 16.51 7.14
CA PRO A 94 -5.96 16.40 6.07
C PRO A 94 -4.85 15.44 6.46
N PHE A 95 -4.13 14.93 5.47
CA PHE A 95 -2.99 14.07 5.72
C PHE A 95 -1.96 14.75 6.62
N ASP A 96 -1.58 14.05 7.67
CA ASP A 96 -0.54 14.45 8.60
C ASP A 96 0.33 13.23 8.93
N ALA A 97 1.63 13.37 8.70
CA ALA A 97 2.57 12.27 8.85
C ALA A 97 2.73 11.83 10.31
N ASP A 98 2.63 12.75 11.27
CA ASP A 98 2.77 12.42 12.69
C ASP A 98 1.53 11.67 13.20
N ILE A 99 0.33 12.07 12.76
CA ILE A 99 -0.90 11.32 13.02
C ILE A 99 -0.83 9.93 12.38
N ALA A 100 -0.38 9.85 11.12
CA ALA A 100 -0.22 8.59 10.41
C ALA A 100 0.70 7.63 11.17
N LYS A 101 1.81 8.15 11.71
CA LYS A 101 2.76 7.37 12.50
C LYS A 101 2.09 6.77 13.72
N VAL A 102 1.34 7.57 14.48
CA VAL A 102 0.62 7.10 15.67
C VAL A 102 -0.35 6.00 15.28
N TRP A 103 -1.22 6.23 14.31
CA TRP A 103 -2.24 5.24 13.92
C TRP A 103 -1.67 3.95 13.32
N LEU A 104 -0.46 4.00 12.76
CA LEU A 104 0.20 2.82 12.18
C LEU A 104 1.08 2.06 13.18
N THR A 105 1.39 2.64 14.34
CA THR A 105 2.27 2.02 15.35
C THR A 105 1.58 1.75 16.68
N ASP A 106 0.41 2.36 16.91
CA ASP A 106 -0.42 2.14 18.09
C ASP A 106 -1.39 0.96 17.86
N PRO A 107 -1.39 -0.07 18.73
CA PRO A 107 -2.31 -1.20 18.65
C PRO A 107 -3.80 -0.82 18.64
N ASP A 108 -4.19 0.30 19.27
CA ASP A 108 -5.60 0.73 19.33
C ASP A 108 -6.13 1.15 17.96
N PHE A 109 -5.23 1.47 17.02
CA PHE A 109 -5.56 1.86 15.64
C PHE A 109 -5.24 0.75 14.63
N THR A 110 -5.08 -0.50 15.07
CA THR A 110 -4.84 -1.67 14.20
C THR A 110 -5.77 -1.73 12.96
N PRO A 111 -7.09 -1.44 13.05
CA PRO A 111 -7.95 -1.44 11.86
C PRO A 111 -7.50 -0.48 10.75
N PHE A 112 -6.86 0.64 11.10
CA PHE A 112 -6.29 1.57 10.12
C PHE A 112 -5.04 0.98 9.46
N ALA A 113 -4.15 0.35 10.23
CA ALA A 113 -3.00 -0.35 9.68
C ALA A 113 -3.43 -1.48 8.73
N ASP A 114 -4.46 -2.24 9.09
CA ASP A 114 -5.03 -3.30 8.24
C ASP A 114 -5.60 -2.73 6.93
N ALA A 115 -6.30 -1.59 6.98
CA ALA A 115 -6.77 -0.87 5.80
C ALA A 115 -5.61 -0.46 4.86
N VAL A 116 -4.52 0.07 5.42
CA VAL A 116 -3.31 0.42 4.64
C VAL A 116 -2.68 -0.82 3.99
N VAL A 117 -2.58 -1.92 4.74
CA VAL A 117 -2.06 -3.21 4.23
C VAL A 117 -2.93 -3.73 3.09
N TRP A 118 -4.25 -3.70 3.27
CA TRP A 118 -5.19 -4.14 2.24
C TRP A 118 -5.04 -3.30 0.96
N ALA A 119 -5.00 -1.97 1.09
CA ALA A 119 -4.80 -1.08 -0.04
C ALA A 119 -3.48 -1.36 -0.77
N ALA A 120 -2.38 -1.57 -0.02
CA ALA A 120 -1.08 -1.88 -0.60
C ALA A 120 -1.07 -3.22 -1.34
N GLN A 121 -1.82 -4.22 -0.86
CA GLN A 121 -2.02 -5.49 -1.56
C GLN A 121 -2.82 -5.34 -2.85
N VAL A 122 -3.79 -4.42 -2.89
CA VAL A 122 -4.52 -4.08 -4.13
C VAL A 122 -3.56 -3.52 -5.17
N VAL A 123 -2.66 -2.61 -4.76
CA VAL A 123 -1.62 -2.07 -5.65
C VAL A 123 -0.65 -3.16 -6.12
N ASP A 124 -0.21 -4.06 -5.24
CA ASP A 124 0.69 -5.17 -5.60
C ASP A 124 0.09 -6.15 -6.61
N LYS A 125 -1.22 -6.45 -6.48
CA LYS A 125 -1.94 -7.32 -7.40
C LYS A 125 -2.17 -6.66 -8.76
N GLY A 126 -2.15 -5.33 -8.82
CA GLY A 126 -2.68 -4.54 -9.93
C GLY A 126 -4.21 -4.66 -9.96
N ARG A 127 -4.91 -3.59 -10.35
CA ARG A 127 -6.35 -3.69 -10.59
C ARG A 127 -6.58 -4.69 -11.72
N ALA A 128 -7.14 -5.85 -11.40
CA ALA A 128 -7.56 -6.86 -12.39
C ALA A 128 -8.67 -6.35 -13.34
N GLY A 129 -9.15 -5.11 -13.16
CA GLY A 129 -10.17 -4.44 -13.96
C GLY A 129 -9.65 -3.51 -15.07
N ASP A 130 -8.35 -3.22 -15.17
CA ASP A 130 -7.81 -2.31 -16.21
C ASP A 130 -7.60 -3.01 -17.58
N GLN A 131 -8.34 -4.10 -17.87
CA GLN A 131 -8.34 -4.78 -19.19
C GLN A 131 -9.47 -4.33 -20.13
N GLU A 132 -10.36 -3.42 -19.71
CA GLU A 132 -11.44 -2.90 -20.57
C GLU A 132 -11.33 -1.38 -20.79
N GLU A 133 -10.22 -0.91 -21.34
CA GLU A 133 -10.21 0.38 -22.08
C GLU A 133 -9.05 0.49 -23.08
N VAL A 134 -8.82 -0.57 -23.87
CA VAL A 134 -8.11 -0.38 -25.16
C VAL A 134 -9.15 0.05 -26.18
N GLY A 135 -9.35 1.37 -26.25
CA GLY A 135 -10.30 2.03 -27.13
C GLY A 135 -10.24 1.51 -28.56
N ASN A 136 -11.39 1.01 -29.00
CA ASN A 136 -11.77 0.71 -30.38
C ASN A 136 -11.63 1.97 -31.26
N GLY A 137 -10.42 2.26 -31.71
CA GLY A 137 -10.12 3.26 -32.74
C GLY A 137 -10.49 2.73 -34.12
N SER A 138 -11.79 2.64 -34.41
CA SER A 138 -12.29 2.30 -35.74
C SER A 138 -11.90 3.38 -36.75
N ARG A 139 -10.75 3.21 -37.41
CA ARG A 139 -10.48 3.84 -38.72
C ARG A 139 -10.82 2.83 -39.80
N ARG A 140 -12.09 2.83 -40.23
CA ARG A 140 -12.45 2.32 -41.57
C ARG A 140 -11.92 3.33 -42.59
N PRO A 141 -10.98 3.00 -43.48
CA PRO A 141 -10.74 3.84 -44.64
C PRO A 141 -11.95 3.70 -45.57
N SER A 142 -12.70 4.78 -45.76
CA SER A 142 -13.60 4.88 -46.89
C SER A 142 -12.76 4.81 -48.15
N ARG A 143 -12.91 3.77 -48.95
CA ARG A 143 -12.41 3.79 -50.33
C ARG A 143 -13.59 3.68 -51.27
N ALA A 144 -13.93 4.85 -51.81
CA ALA A 144 -14.70 5.00 -53.02
C ALA A 144 -13.95 4.32 -54.18
N THR A 145 -14.66 3.55 -55.00
CA THR A 145 -14.62 3.58 -56.47
C THR A 145 -15.88 2.89 -56.97
#